data_AF-A0A117SSE2-F1
#
_entry.id   AF-A0A117SSE2-F1
#
_cell.length_a   1.000
_cell.length_b   1.000
_cell.length_c   1.000
_cell.angle_alpha   90.00
_cell.angle_beta   90.00
_cell.angle_gamma   90.00
#
_symmetry.space_group_name_H-M   'P 1'
#
loop_
_entity.id
_entity.type
_entity.pdbx_description
1 polymer ?
#
loop_
_entity_poly.entity_id
_entity_poly.type
_entity_poly.pdbx_seq_one_letter_code
_entity_poly.pdbx_strand_id
1 'polypeptide(L)'
;MGKISMDELRRRLELALRPAEPPSLDGVLAAVERNGKLHGPVDWAFPAWVAYVEYATQRIAETFQLTEEERRQLLHFRDTVKRLLLKAQRQTKAKLTSIYNAIIEGTYRIEGNRLYAPDGAWMYIVAVPRIAIHGVSASAHFPDVLKLLRERLELLQLGWRASDEGNTDGRPFMGTTQPWQMFAWASLRYGALYTYIASVNLTHEGVSVSIQITAKRWRQRWSKAEAIDLVVNHFRRGEWAPLLAMWLGDGEANRKKVLQGEYQLVISAKEPWRLGSNKNMRKVLVASGKEAFEKLRESAGAYGVLLDLLRAHKWIEIKLATNNDFRAAYKQKKRSIDVLREMYKHNNGEIPTEQFPHAEDRPRRGAVVVAGVVMSLHLVRGTSGALMAEHYTRDAGKALAIAGRLESAGLRPNVIHHGPYYVVYIAMADLLKLAEKDEGVRKAIALYLAEKAKNGTPKQREIAVKLLQRHPLFYPPLP
;
A
#
# COMPACT_ATOMS: atom_id res chain seq x y z
N MET A 1 -14.97 -4.94 -21.43
CA MET A 1 -14.06 -4.06 -20.67
C MET A 1 -14.63 -2.65 -20.75
N GLY A 2 -15.05 -2.06 -19.62
CA GLY A 2 -15.68 -0.75 -19.62
C GLY A 2 -14.69 0.34 -20.05
N LYS A 3 -15.08 1.19 -21.00
CA LYS A 3 -14.37 2.42 -21.33
C LYS A 3 -14.45 3.36 -20.11
N ILE A 4 -13.33 3.99 -19.74
CA ILE A 4 -13.32 5.02 -18.69
C ILE A 4 -14.23 6.19 -19.11
N SER A 5 -15.03 6.74 -18.20
CA SER A 5 -15.83 7.92 -18.51
C SER A 5 -14.95 9.16 -18.62
N MET A 6 -15.38 10.15 -19.40
CA MET A 6 -14.66 11.42 -19.53
C MET A 6 -14.58 12.17 -18.20
N ASP A 7 -15.63 12.12 -17.38
CA ASP A 7 -15.64 12.71 -16.04
C ASP A 7 -14.60 12.08 -15.12
N GLU A 8 -14.49 10.75 -15.14
CA GLU A 8 -13.49 10.04 -14.36
C GLU A 8 -12.08 10.36 -14.85
N LEU A 9 -11.88 10.42 -16.17
CA LEU A 9 -10.59 10.82 -16.75
C LEU A 9 -10.19 12.23 -16.33
N ARG A 10 -11.13 13.18 -16.41
CA ARG A 10 -10.95 14.57 -15.98
C ARG A 10 -10.56 14.64 -14.50
N ARG A 11 -11.30 13.97 -13.61
CA ARG A 11 -10.98 13.93 -12.16
C ARG A 11 -9.56 13.43 -11.88
N ARG A 12 -9.12 12.40 -12.60
CA ARG A 12 -7.74 11.90 -12.43
C ARG A 12 -6.70 12.88 -12.95
N LEU A 13 -6.97 13.58 -14.05
CA LEU A 13 -6.08 14.62 -14.59
C LEU A 13 -5.97 15.80 -13.61
N GLU A 14 -7.09 16.26 -13.03
CA GLU A 14 -7.11 17.29 -11.99
C GLU A 14 -6.24 16.88 -10.79
N LEU A 15 -6.39 15.64 -10.32
CA LEU A 15 -5.56 15.10 -9.24
C LEU A 15 -4.07 15.02 -9.62
N ALA A 16 -3.78 14.60 -10.85
CA ALA A 16 -2.41 14.48 -11.34
C ALA A 16 -1.70 15.82 -11.52
N LEU A 17 -2.44 16.87 -11.90
CA LEU A 17 -1.89 18.21 -12.18
C LEU A 17 -1.96 19.17 -10.98
N ARG A 18 -2.59 18.76 -9.88
CA ARG A 18 -2.68 19.56 -8.66
C ARG A 18 -1.27 19.95 -8.17
N PRO A 19 -1.04 21.21 -7.75
CA PRO A 19 0.19 21.57 -7.05
C PRO A 19 0.39 20.70 -5.82
N ALA A 20 1.64 20.35 -5.56
CA ALA A 20 2.04 19.57 -4.40
C ALA A 20 3.34 20.12 -3.82
N GLU A 21 3.43 20.08 -2.49
CA GLU A 21 4.69 20.36 -1.80
C GLU A 21 5.72 19.26 -2.09
N PRO A 22 7.03 19.58 -1.99
CA PRO A 22 8.07 18.59 -2.07
C PRO A 22 7.84 17.44 -1.07
N PRO A 23 8.03 16.17 -1.48
CA PRO A 23 7.80 15.04 -0.61
C PRO A 23 8.84 15.00 0.52
N SER A 24 8.38 14.73 1.75
CA SER A 24 9.28 14.35 2.84
C SER A 24 9.78 12.93 2.64
N LEU A 25 11.05 12.65 2.99
CA LEU A 25 11.61 11.31 2.88
C LEU A 25 10.79 10.28 3.66
N ASP A 26 10.36 10.61 4.88
CA ASP A 26 9.51 9.73 5.69
C ASP A 26 8.17 9.40 5.00
N GLY A 27 7.56 10.39 4.35
CA GLY A 27 6.33 10.18 3.56
C GLY A 27 6.55 9.25 2.36
N VAL A 28 7.67 9.41 1.66
CA VAL A 28 8.07 8.53 0.54
C VAL A 28 8.30 7.11 1.01
N LEU A 29 9.07 6.92 2.09
CA LEU A 29 9.34 5.60 2.65
C LEU A 29 8.05 4.95 3.15
N ALA A 30 7.18 5.70 3.84
CA ALA A 30 5.88 5.18 4.29
C ALA A 30 4.98 4.74 3.12
N ALA A 31 5.01 5.44 1.99
CA ALA A 31 4.28 5.04 0.79
C ALA A 31 4.85 3.73 0.19
N VAL A 32 6.17 3.62 0.08
CA VAL A 32 6.84 2.39 -0.39
C VAL A 32 6.60 1.23 0.57
N GLU A 33 6.65 1.43 1.88
CA GLU A 33 6.31 0.41 2.87
C GLU A 33 4.85 -0.03 2.76
N ARG A 34 3.94 0.89 2.42
CA ARG A 34 2.50 0.62 2.38
C ARG A 34 2.14 -0.37 1.29
N ASN A 35 2.54 -0.11 0.06
CA ASN A 35 2.12 -0.88 -1.12
C ASN A 35 3.19 -0.95 -2.22
N GLY A 36 4.41 -0.52 -1.94
CA GLY A 36 5.55 -0.58 -2.86
C GLY A 36 5.56 0.50 -3.93
N LYS A 37 4.56 1.38 -3.99
CA LYS A 37 4.35 2.31 -5.10
C LYS A 37 4.38 3.76 -4.63
N LEU A 38 4.75 4.63 -5.57
CA LEU A 38 4.71 6.07 -5.41
C LEU A 38 3.64 6.63 -6.36
N HIS A 39 2.56 7.11 -5.77
CA HIS A 39 1.41 7.72 -6.44
C HIS A 39 1.17 9.12 -5.89
N GLY A 40 0.83 10.06 -6.75
CA GLY A 40 0.50 11.42 -6.34
C GLY A 40 0.46 12.35 -7.54
N PRO A 41 0.30 13.67 -7.32
CA PRO A 41 0.47 14.65 -8.38
C PRO A 41 1.85 14.54 -9.05
N VAL A 42 1.98 15.00 -10.30
CA VAL A 42 3.24 14.96 -11.06
C VAL A 42 4.38 15.60 -10.28
N ASP A 43 4.10 16.72 -9.63
CA ASP A 43 5.06 17.49 -8.83
C ASP A 43 5.37 16.86 -7.46
N TRP A 44 4.70 15.77 -7.08
CA TRP A 44 5.04 14.96 -5.91
C TRP A 44 5.68 13.62 -6.31
N ALA A 45 5.08 12.90 -7.25
CA ALA A 45 5.47 11.53 -7.59
C ALA A 45 6.88 11.44 -8.19
N PHE A 46 7.26 12.36 -9.08
CA PHE A 46 8.61 12.38 -9.64
C PHE A 46 9.68 12.75 -8.60
N PRO A 47 9.50 13.84 -7.81
CA PRO A 47 10.41 14.11 -6.69
C PRO A 47 10.46 12.97 -5.66
N ALA A 48 9.36 12.27 -5.40
CA ALA A 48 9.33 11.14 -4.48
C ALA A 48 10.19 9.98 -4.99
N TRP A 49 10.14 9.70 -6.30
CA TRP A 49 11.03 8.75 -6.95
C TRP A 49 12.50 9.16 -6.83
N VAL A 50 12.82 10.44 -7.04
CA VAL A 50 14.19 10.96 -6.90
C VAL A 50 14.69 10.80 -5.46
N ALA A 51 13.90 11.24 -4.47
CA ALA A 51 14.24 11.12 -3.05
C ALA A 51 14.45 9.67 -2.63
N TYR A 52 13.61 8.75 -3.13
CA TYR A 52 13.79 7.32 -2.88
C TYR A 52 15.08 6.78 -3.50
N VAL A 53 15.40 7.14 -4.75
CA VAL A 53 16.62 6.70 -5.43
C VAL A 53 17.87 7.18 -4.70
N GLU A 54 17.87 8.43 -4.23
CA GLU A 54 18.94 8.99 -3.41
C GLU A 54 19.10 8.24 -2.09
N TYR A 55 17.99 8.03 -1.37
CA TYR A 55 17.95 7.24 -0.13
C TYR A 55 18.50 5.82 -0.35
N ALA A 56 17.97 5.09 -1.35
CA ALA A 56 18.32 3.70 -1.58
C ALA A 56 19.81 3.55 -1.92
N THR A 57 20.33 4.39 -2.82
CA THR A 57 21.76 4.40 -3.16
C THR A 57 22.63 4.70 -1.93
N GLN A 58 22.27 5.71 -1.14
CA GLN A 58 23.03 6.05 0.07
C GLN A 58 23.03 4.87 1.07
N ARG A 59 21.87 4.30 1.36
CA ARG A 59 21.75 3.18 2.31
C ARG A 59 22.49 1.93 1.83
N ILE A 60 22.48 1.65 0.53
CA ILE A 60 23.27 0.56 -0.05
C ILE A 60 24.76 0.83 0.15
N ALA A 61 25.24 2.04 -0.17
CA ALA A 61 26.64 2.40 -0.02
C ALA A 61 27.11 2.40 1.44
N GLU A 62 26.23 2.71 2.40
CA GLU A 62 26.54 2.67 3.83
C GLU A 62 26.58 1.23 4.39
N THR A 63 25.78 0.32 3.83
CA THR A 63 25.58 -1.01 4.42
C THR A 63 26.45 -2.09 3.78
N PHE A 64 26.66 -2.02 2.46
CA PHE A 64 27.45 -3.02 1.74
C PHE A 64 28.90 -2.55 1.59
N GLN A 65 29.82 -3.51 1.69
CA GLN A 65 31.23 -3.24 1.44
C GLN A 65 31.44 -3.06 -0.07
N LEU A 66 31.58 -1.81 -0.49
CA LEU A 66 31.85 -1.42 -1.87
C LEU A 66 33.26 -0.88 -1.98
N THR A 67 33.96 -1.29 -3.02
CA THR A 67 35.20 -0.62 -3.44
C THR A 67 34.90 0.81 -3.88
N GLU A 68 35.94 1.64 -3.96
CA GLU A 68 35.79 3.03 -4.39
C GLU A 68 35.19 3.14 -5.80
N GLU A 69 35.59 2.24 -6.71
CA GLU A 69 35.02 2.19 -8.06
C GLU A 69 33.54 1.80 -8.05
N GLU A 70 33.14 0.85 -7.22
CA GLU A 70 31.74 0.44 -7.10
C GLU A 70 30.87 1.54 -6.48
N ARG A 71 31.39 2.29 -5.50
CA ARG A 71 30.72 3.49 -4.98
C ARG A 71 30.50 4.51 -6.10
N ARG A 72 31.54 4.82 -6.89
CA ARG A 72 31.42 5.73 -8.03
C ARG A 72 30.38 5.26 -9.03
N GLN A 73 30.36 3.97 -9.37
CA GLN A 73 29.37 3.39 -10.27
C GLN A 73 27.94 3.53 -9.73
N LEU A 74 27.73 3.23 -8.44
CA LEU A 74 26.41 3.36 -7.80
C LEU A 74 25.92 4.82 -7.76
N LEU A 75 26.81 5.78 -7.47
CA LEU A 75 26.50 7.20 -7.48
C LEU A 75 26.19 7.70 -8.90
N HIS A 76 26.96 7.27 -9.90
CA HIS A 76 26.69 7.59 -11.29
C HIS A 76 25.36 7.01 -11.77
N PHE A 77 25.01 5.79 -11.34
CA PHE A 77 23.69 5.20 -11.61
C PHE A 77 22.56 6.05 -11.00
N ARG A 78 22.68 6.46 -9.73
CA ARG A 78 21.73 7.35 -9.05
C ARG A 78 21.52 8.64 -9.85
N ASP A 79 22.60 9.32 -10.22
CA ASP A 79 22.55 10.61 -10.92
C ASP A 79 21.96 10.46 -12.34
N THR A 80 22.22 9.32 -12.98
CA THR A 80 21.60 8.96 -14.26
C THR A 80 20.09 8.81 -14.12
N VAL A 81 19.61 7.99 -13.17
CA VAL A 81 18.17 7.78 -12.95
C VAL A 81 17.48 9.09 -12.55
N LYS A 82 18.08 9.89 -11.66
CA LYS A 82 17.57 11.22 -11.27
C LYS A 82 17.35 12.13 -12.48
N ARG A 83 18.36 12.23 -13.36
CA ARG A 83 18.28 13.03 -14.59
C ARG A 83 17.19 12.54 -15.55
N LEU A 84 17.00 11.22 -15.67
CA LEU A 84 15.91 10.65 -16.46
C LEU A 84 14.53 11.02 -15.88
N LEU A 85 14.36 10.90 -14.56
CA LEU A 85 13.11 11.27 -13.88
C LEU A 85 12.76 12.74 -14.08
N LEU A 86 13.73 13.65 -13.95
CA LEU A 86 13.52 15.10 -14.16
C LEU A 86 13.12 15.42 -15.61
N LYS A 87 13.74 14.77 -16.60
CA LYS A 87 13.35 14.92 -18.01
C LYS A 87 11.94 14.40 -18.27
N ALA A 88 11.62 13.22 -17.72
CA ALA A 88 10.30 12.62 -17.85
C ALA A 88 9.21 13.45 -17.14
N GLN A 89 9.51 14.09 -16.01
CA GLN A 89 8.56 14.96 -15.30
C GLN A 89 8.11 16.12 -16.20
N ARG A 90 9.05 16.81 -16.84
CA ARG A 90 8.74 17.93 -17.76
C ARG A 90 7.84 17.48 -18.91
N GLN A 91 8.19 16.35 -19.55
CA GLN A 91 7.39 15.78 -20.63
C GLN A 91 6.00 15.34 -20.16
N THR A 92 5.91 14.74 -18.96
CA THR A 92 4.64 14.34 -18.33
C THR A 92 3.74 15.54 -18.09
N LYS A 93 4.25 16.59 -17.44
CA LYS A 93 3.49 17.79 -17.10
C LYS A 93 2.96 18.47 -18.36
N ALA A 94 3.80 18.64 -19.39
CA ALA A 94 3.38 19.21 -20.67
C ALA A 94 2.24 18.40 -21.33
N LYS A 95 2.43 17.07 -21.48
CA LYS A 95 1.43 16.21 -22.13
C LYS A 95 0.11 16.16 -21.35
N LEU A 96 0.15 16.00 -20.03
CA LEU A 96 -1.07 15.93 -19.22
C LEU A 96 -1.81 17.27 -19.21
N THR A 97 -1.10 18.40 -19.17
CA THR A 97 -1.71 19.74 -19.22
C THR A 97 -2.41 19.97 -20.56
N SER A 98 -1.75 19.64 -21.67
CA SER A 98 -2.33 19.73 -23.01
C SER A 98 -3.61 18.89 -23.15
N ILE A 99 -3.56 17.63 -22.71
CA ILE A 99 -4.73 16.74 -22.72
C ILE A 99 -5.86 17.27 -21.84
N TYR A 100 -5.54 17.79 -20.64
CA TYR A 100 -6.52 18.36 -19.74
C TYR A 100 -7.22 19.57 -20.36
N ASN A 101 -6.46 20.52 -20.93
CA ASN A 101 -7.02 21.69 -21.59
C ASN A 101 -7.90 21.29 -22.78
N ALA A 102 -7.46 20.34 -23.60
CA ALA A 102 -8.26 19.84 -24.72
C ALA A 102 -9.60 19.23 -24.28
N ILE A 103 -9.64 18.59 -23.10
CA ILE A 103 -10.88 18.06 -22.51
C ILE A 103 -11.79 19.20 -22.01
N ILE A 104 -11.23 20.20 -21.33
CA ILE A 104 -11.99 21.35 -20.81
C ILE A 104 -12.59 22.19 -21.95
N GLU A 105 -11.83 22.40 -23.02
CA GLU A 105 -12.23 23.20 -24.18
C GLU A 105 -13.09 22.41 -25.18
N GLY A 106 -13.21 21.10 -25.01
CA GLY A 106 -13.94 20.23 -25.95
C GLY A 106 -13.25 20.06 -27.32
N THR A 107 -11.95 20.36 -27.41
CA THR A 107 -11.17 20.32 -28.66
C THR A 107 -10.45 18.99 -28.89
N TYR A 108 -10.60 18.03 -27.98
CA TYR A 108 -9.97 16.71 -28.08
C TYR A 108 -10.62 15.82 -29.15
N ARG A 109 -9.82 14.88 -29.67
CA ARG A 109 -10.26 13.85 -30.61
C ARG A 109 -10.01 12.45 -30.06
N ILE A 110 -10.96 11.54 -30.22
CA ILE A 110 -10.79 10.14 -29.83
C ILE A 110 -10.70 9.26 -31.07
N GLU A 111 -9.65 8.44 -31.15
CA GLU A 111 -9.55 7.36 -32.15
C GLU A 111 -9.19 6.04 -31.47
N GLY A 112 -10.04 5.03 -31.65
CA GLY A 112 -9.86 3.73 -30.99
C GLY A 112 -9.76 3.88 -29.47
N ASN A 113 -8.60 3.51 -28.92
CA ASN A 113 -8.28 3.60 -27.49
C ASN A 113 -7.33 4.77 -27.16
N ARG A 114 -7.30 5.82 -27.99
CA ARG A 114 -6.44 6.99 -27.81
C ARG A 114 -7.25 8.28 -27.80
N LEU A 115 -6.86 9.19 -26.93
CA LEU A 115 -7.33 10.58 -26.89
C LEU A 115 -6.18 11.48 -27.31
N TYR A 116 -6.45 12.41 -28.22
CA TYR A 116 -5.50 13.37 -28.79
C TYR A 116 -5.91 14.79 -28.43
N ALA A 117 -4.93 15.60 -28.07
CA ALA A 117 -5.02 17.05 -27.99
C ALA A 117 -4.58 17.69 -29.33
N PRO A 118 -4.96 18.96 -29.61
CA PRO A 118 -4.65 19.63 -30.88
C PRO A 118 -3.15 19.77 -31.18
N ASP A 119 -2.31 19.87 -30.15
CA ASP A 119 -0.85 19.98 -30.28
C ASP A 119 -0.15 18.63 -30.57
N GLY A 120 -0.92 17.56 -30.75
CA GLY A 120 -0.43 16.21 -30.98
C GLY A 120 -0.08 15.42 -29.72
N ALA A 121 -0.21 15.99 -28.51
CA ALA A 121 -0.13 15.22 -27.28
C ALA A 121 -1.28 14.21 -27.22
N TRP A 122 -1.01 12.99 -26.74
CA TRP A 122 -2.03 11.96 -26.69
C TRP A 122 -1.82 10.98 -25.54
N MET A 123 -2.90 10.33 -25.14
CA MET A 123 -2.91 9.27 -24.13
C MET A 123 -3.72 8.05 -24.56
N TYR A 124 -3.37 6.91 -23.99
CA TYR A 124 -4.23 5.72 -24.03
C TYR A 124 -5.36 5.85 -23.02
N ILE A 125 -6.60 5.59 -23.45
CA ILE A 125 -7.82 5.59 -22.61
C ILE A 125 -8.30 4.15 -22.38
N VAL A 126 -7.44 3.34 -21.77
CA VAL A 126 -7.74 1.96 -21.34
C VAL A 126 -8.14 1.95 -19.85
N ALA A 127 -8.29 0.76 -19.24
CA ALA A 127 -8.69 0.62 -17.83
C ALA A 127 -7.85 1.48 -16.85
N VAL A 128 -6.55 1.60 -17.13
CA VAL A 128 -5.69 2.59 -16.49
C VAL A 128 -5.13 3.48 -17.61
N PRO A 129 -5.62 4.73 -17.75
CA PRO A 129 -5.13 5.63 -18.77
C PRO A 129 -3.63 5.88 -18.60
N ARG A 130 -2.91 6.09 -19.69
CA ARG A 130 -1.45 6.30 -19.62
C ARG A 130 -0.93 7.11 -20.79
N ILE A 131 0.14 7.87 -20.54
CA ILE A 131 0.91 8.55 -21.57
C ILE A 131 2.23 7.84 -21.80
N ALA A 132 2.69 7.81 -23.05
CA ALA A 132 4.03 7.34 -23.39
C ALA A 132 5.05 8.46 -23.17
N ILE A 133 6.23 8.09 -22.67
CA ILE A 133 7.38 9.00 -22.52
C ILE A 133 8.40 8.62 -23.61
N HIS A 134 8.87 9.60 -24.37
CA HIS A 134 9.72 9.39 -25.55
C HIS A 134 11.10 10.02 -25.34
N GLY A 135 12.16 9.30 -25.75
CA GLY A 135 13.52 9.81 -25.75
C GLY A 135 14.16 10.01 -24.37
N VAL A 136 13.57 9.45 -23.31
CA VAL A 136 14.10 9.56 -21.94
C VAL A 136 14.75 8.23 -21.53
N SER A 137 15.99 8.03 -21.97
CA SER A 137 16.78 6.84 -21.67
C SER A 137 18.27 7.14 -21.47
N ALA A 138 18.97 6.25 -20.77
CA ALA A 138 20.42 6.28 -20.60
C ALA A 138 20.96 4.93 -20.15
N SER A 139 22.26 4.70 -20.38
CA SER A 139 22.99 3.56 -19.83
C SER A 139 23.79 3.98 -18.61
N ALA A 140 23.80 3.16 -17.56
CA ALA A 140 24.67 3.33 -16.40
C ALA A 140 25.07 1.96 -15.83
N HIS A 141 26.18 1.91 -15.10
CA HIS A 141 26.64 0.69 -14.46
C HIS A 141 26.07 0.59 -13.04
N PHE A 142 25.48 -0.55 -12.68
CA PHE A 142 25.11 -0.87 -11.30
C PHE A 142 26.11 -1.90 -10.75
N PRO A 143 26.80 -1.65 -9.64
CA PRO A 143 27.84 -2.56 -9.16
C PRO A 143 27.27 -3.86 -8.60
N ASP A 144 28.11 -4.90 -8.49
CA ASP A 144 27.77 -6.11 -7.75
C ASP A 144 27.81 -5.84 -6.24
N VAL A 145 26.68 -5.36 -5.70
CA VAL A 145 26.56 -4.95 -4.29
C VAL A 145 26.43 -6.13 -3.32
N LEU A 146 25.91 -7.27 -3.79
CA LEU A 146 25.56 -8.39 -2.90
C LEU A 146 26.70 -9.40 -2.74
N LYS A 147 27.66 -9.45 -3.68
CA LYS A 147 28.79 -10.39 -3.65
C LYS A 147 28.36 -11.84 -3.47
N LEU A 148 27.22 -12.22 -4.07
CA LEU A 148 26.68 -13.55 -3.94
C LEU A 148 27.55 -14.56 -4.69
N LEU A 149 27.68 -15.76 -4.12
CA LEU A 149 28.17 -16.93 -4.85
C LEU A 149 27.29 -17.16 -6.09
N ARG A 150 27.91 -17.62 -7.17
CA ARG A 150 27.27 -17.74 -8.49
C ARG A 150 26.02 -18.62 -8.44
N GLU A 151 26.08 -19.73 -7.74
CA GLU A 151 24.97 -20.67 -7.57
C GLU A 151 23.77 -19.97 -6.90
N ARG A 152 24.04 -19.15 -5.87
CA ARG A 152 22.99 -18.41 -5.16
C ARG A 152 22.39 -17.31 -6.00
N LEU A 153 23.22 -16.59 -6.75
CA LEU A 153 22.79 -15.58 -7.70
C LEU A 153 21.86 -16.18 -8.76
N GLU A 154 22.25 -17.33 -9.35
CA GLU A 154 21.47 -18.02 -10.38
C GLU A 154 20.08 -18.45 -9.88
N LEU A 155 19.98 -18.93 -8.64
CA LEU A 155 18.70 -19.29 -8.02
C LEU A 155 17.74 -18.09 -7.90
N LEU A 156 18.22 -16.94 -7.45
CA LEU A 156 17.40 -15.72 -7.33
C LEU A 156 17.03 -15.15 -8.71
N GLN A 157 17.97 -15.18 -9.65
CA GLN A 157 17.73 -14.79 -11.05
C GLN A 157 16.67 -15.67 -11.72
N LEU A 158 16.70 -16.97 -11.46
CA LEU A 158 15.70 -17.93 -11.94
C LEU A 158 14.30 -17.57 -11.43
N GLY A 159 14.17 -17.22 -10.15
CA GLY A 159 12.90 -16.80 -9.57
C GLY A 159 12.33 -15.52 -10.19
N TRP A 160 13.18 -14.51 -10.42
CA TRP A 160 12.75 -13.30 -11.15
C TRP A 160 12.32 -13.63 -12.57
N ARG A 161 13.02 -14.56 -13.24
CA ARG A 161 12.65 -15.01 -14.58
C ARG A 161 11.31 -15.72 -14.64
N ALA A 162 10.99 -16.52 -13.63
CA ALA A 162 9.68 -17.15 -13.48
C ALA A 162 8.56 -16.13 -13.21
N SER A 163 8.91 -14.90 -12.85
CA SER A 163 8.00 -13.84 -12.45
C SER A 163 8.00 -12.64 -13.43
N ASP A 164 8.10 -11.40 -12.94
CA ASP A 164 7.95 -10.16 -13.72
C ASP A 164 9.04 -9.91 -14.76
N GLU A 165 10.18 -10.62 -14.69
CA GLU A 165 11.28 -10.40 -15.63
C GLU A 165 10.89 -10.83 -17.05
N GLY A 166 10.97 -9.86 -17.96
CA GLY A 166 10.76 -10.03 -19.37
C GLY A 166 12.05 -10.37 -20.12
N ASN A 167 11.89 -10.65 -21.41
CA ASN A 167 12.99 -10.86 -22.34
C ASN A 167 12.81 -9.91 -23.53
N THR A 168 13.84 -9.15 -23.86
CA THR A 168 13.91 -8.30 -25.06
C THR A 168 15.23 -8.60 -25.75
N ASP A 169 15.17 -9.09 -26.99
CA ASP A 169 16.33 -9.42 -27.82
C ASP A 169 17.36 -10.34 -27.12
N GLY A 170 16.84 -11.34 -26.38
CA GLY A 170 17.67 -12.30 -25.64
C GLY A 170 18.31 -11.71 -24.38
N ARG A 171 17.84 -10.57 -23.89
CA ARG A 171 18.33 -9.90 -22.68
C ARG A 171 17.23 -9.75 -21.63
N PRO A 172 17.54 -9.99 -20.35
CA PRO A 172 16.56 -9.82 -19.28
C PRO A 172 16.24 -8.33 -19.11
N PHE A 173 14.96 -8.03 -18.90
CA PHE A 173 14.50 -6.70 -18.57
C PHE A 173 13.43 -6.72 -17.47
N MET A 174 13.35 -5.62 -16.72
CA MET A 174 12.32 -5.38 -15.72
C MET A 174 11.56 -4.10 -16.08
N GLY A 175 10.23 -4.19 -16.17
CA GLY A 175 9.34 -3.05 -16.22
C GLY A 175 8.60 -2.94 -14.90
N THR A 176 8.74 -1.83 -14.17
CA THR A 176 8.09 -1.68 -12.86
C THR A 176 7.63 -0.25 -12.59
N THR A 177 6.66 -0.14 -11.69
CA THR A 177 6.19 1.12 -11.07
C THR A 177 6.61 1.22 -9.60
N GLN A 178 7.43 0.28 -9.14
CA GLN A 178 7.84 0.15 -7.75
C GLN A 178 9.35 0.41 -7.63
N PRO A 179 9.77 1.44 -6.88
CA PRO A 179 11.17 1.82 -6.85
C PRO A 179 12.06 0.79 -6.16
N TRP A 180 11.58 0.11 -5.11
CA TRP A 180 12.31 -0.97 -4.45
C TRP A 180 12.59 -2.15 -5.39
N GLN A 181 11.65 -2.48 -6.27
CA GLN A 181 11.76 -3.60 -7.22
C GLN A 181 12.85 -3.34 -8.27
N MET A 182 13.03 -2.07 -8.68
CA MET A 182 14.14 -1.67 -9.55
C MET A 182 15.49 -2.02 -8.94
N PHE A 183 15.75 -1.63 -7.68
CA PHE A 183 17.01 -1.91 -7.01
C PHE A 183 17.21 -3.39 -6.71
N ALA A 184 16.15 -4.07 -6.24
CA ALA A 184 16.19 -5.50 -5.94
C ALA A 184 16.49 -6.35 -7.19
N TRP A 185 15.94 -5.97 -8.35
CA TRP A 185 16.26 -6.62 -9.61
C TRP A 185 17.67 -6.25 -10.12
N ALA A 186 18.04 -4.97 -10.06
CA ALA A 186 19.34 -4.47 -10.50
C ALA A 186 20.51 -5.12 -9.73
N SER A 187 20.35 -5.42 -8.43
CA SER A 187 21.37 -6.11 -7.64
C SER A 187 21.64 -7.55 -8.09
N LEU A 188 20.67 -8.19 -8.74
CA LEU A 188 20.81 -9.56 -9.28
C LEU A 188 21.14 -9.57 -10.77
N ARG A 189 20.93 -8.45 -11.46
CA ARG A 189 21.28 -8.24 -12.87
C ARG A 189 22.30 -7.11 -13.02
N TYR A 190 23.26 -7.05 -12.10
CA TYR A 190 24.25 -5.98 -12.00
C TYR A 190 25.10 -5.84 -13.27
N GLY A 191 25.83 -4.75 -13.40
CA GLY A 191 26.63 -4.41 -14.57
C GLY A 191 26.00 -3.28 -15.39
N ALA A 192 26.22 -3.30 -16.70
CA ALA A 192 25.67 -2.28 -17.59
C ALA A 192 24.14 -2.41 -17.73
N LEU A 193 23.41 -1.42 -17.26
CA LEU A 193 21.96 -1.32 -17.31
C LEU A 193 21.55 -0.19 -18.25
N TYR A 194 20.69 -0.50 -19.22
CA TYR A 194 20.00 0.50 -20.02
C TYR A 194 18.65 0.79 -19.39
N THR A 195 18.47 2.02 -18.91
CA THR A 195 17.26 2.46 -18.21
C THR A 195 16.50 3.46 -19.07
N TYR A 196 15.17 3.35 -19.11
CA TYR A 196 14.33 4.35 -19.72
C TYR A 196 12.99 4.50 -18.99
N ILE A 197 12.46 5.71 -19.00
CA ILE A 197 11.12 5.99 -18.48
C ILE A 197 10.13 5.71 -19.60
N ALA A 198 9.35 4.64 -19.48
CA ALA A 198 8.55 4.12 -20.58
C ALA A 198 7.20 4.85 -20.70
N SER A 199 6.54 5.05 -19.56
CA SER A 199 5.19 5.63 -19.52
C SER A 199 4.87 6.17 -18.14
N VAL A 200 3.79 6.96 -18.08
CA VAL A 200 3.17 7.38 -16.83
C VAL A 200 1.71 6.93 -16.84
N ASN A 201 1.33 6.21 -15.80
CA ASN A 201 -0.04 5.73 -15.59
C ASN A 201 -0.83 6.75 -14.79
N LEU A 202 -2.08 6.96 -15.18
CA LEU A 202 -3.02 7.86 -14.53
C LEU A 202 -3.99 7.05 -13.67
N THR A 203 -3.77 7.11 -12.35
CA THR A 203 -4.49 6.33 -11.33
C THR A 203 -5.51 7.19 -10.59
N HIS A 204 -6.30 6.58 -9.72
CA HIS A 204 -7.18 7.31 -8.80
C HIS A 204 -6.44 8.06 -7.69
N GLU A 205 -5.12 7.85 -7.56
CA GLU A 205 -4.24 8.49 -6.57
C GLU A 205 -3.25 9.47 -7.23
N GLY A 206 -3.47 9.82 -8.51
CA GLY A 206 -2.57 10.65 -9.31
C GLY A 206 -1.72 9.82 -10.27
N VAL A 207 -0.50 10.27 -10.57
CA VAL A 207 0.39 9.61 -11.53
C VAL A 207 1.24 8.51 -10.89
N SER A 208 1.59 7.51 -11.70
CA SER A 208 2.57 6.47 -11.36
C SER A 208 3.57 6.30 -12.48
N VAL A 209 4.85 6.43 -12.17
CA VAL A 209 5.95 6.36 -13.15
C VAL A 209 6.29 4.90 -13.45
N SER A 210 6.33 4.54 -14.73
CA SER A 210 6.80 3.22 -15.18
C SER A 210 8.20 3.32 -15.76
N ILE A 211 9.15 2.64 -15.11
CA ILE A 211 10.55 2.54 -15.52
C ILE A 211 10.78 1.16 -16.13
N GLN A 212 11.56 1.12 -17.21
CA GLN A 212 12.06 -0.12 -17.77
C GLN A 212 13.58 -0.13 -17.75
N ILE A 213 14.14 -1.27 -17.35
CA ILE A 213 15.58 -1.48 -17.20
C ILE A 213 15.96 -2.78 -17.89
N THR A 214 16.95 -2.73 -18.76
CA THR A 214 17.47 -3.89 -19.49
C THR A 214 18.92 -4.14 -19.12
N ALA A 215 19.25 -5.37 -18.74
CA ALA A 215 20.62 -5.71 -18.37
C ALA A 215 21.43 -6.10 -19.61
N LYS A 216 22.40 -5.27 -19.98
CA LYS A 216 23.20 -5.40 -21.21
C LYS A 216 24.38 -6.34 -21.08
N ARG A 217 24.78 -6.74 -19.87
CA ARG A 217 25.83 -7.77 -19.66
C ARG A 217 25.29 -9.19 -19.50
N TRP A 218 23.98 -9.34 -19.29
CA TRP A 218 23.35 -10.64 -19.09
C TRP A 218 22.65 -11.11 -20.36
N ARG A 219 22.62 -12.43 -20.56
CA ARG A 219 21.84 -13.11 -21.59
C ARG A 219 20.76 -13.94 -20.93
N GLN A 220 19.60 -13.98 -21.55
CA GLN A 220 18.48 -14.78 -21.05
C GLN A 220 18.78 -16.26 -21.26
N ARG A 221 18.79 -17.03 -20.17
CA ARG A 221 19.12 -18.47 -20.19
C ARG A 221 17.88 -19.36 -20.30
N TRP A 222 16.79 -18.96 -19.63
CA TRP A 222 15.59 -19.77 -19.52
C TRP A 222 14.40 -19.15 -20.22
N SER A 223 13.58 -19.99 -20.85
CA SER A 223 12.22 -19.59 -21.21
C SER A 223 11.39 -19.32 -19.94
N LYS A 224 10.25 -18.62 -20.06
CA LYS A 224 9.44 -18.31 -18.87
C LYS A 224 8.81 -19.57 -18.27
N ALA A 225 8.35 -20.49 -19.12
CA ALA A 225 7.78 -21.77 -18.70
C ALA A 225 8.83 -22.66 -18.02
N GLU A 226 10.01 -22.79 -18.63
CA GLU A 226 11.13 -23.55 -18.06
C GLU A 226 11.57 -22.99 -16.71
N ALA A 227 11.64 -21.65 -16.57
CA ALA A 227 11.98 -21.04 -15.29
C ALA A 227 10.97 -21.38 -14.20
N ILE A 228 9.67 -21.38 -14.52
CA ILE A 228 8.60 -21.80 -13.59
C ILE A 228 8.80 -23.26 -13.17
N ASP A 229 9.02 -24.17 -14.12
CA ASP A 229 9.19 -25.60 -13.84
C ASP A 229 10.44 -25.85 -12.97
N LEU A 230 11.54 -25.14 -13.23
CA LEU A 230 12.76 -25.21 -12.42
C LEU A 230 12.55 -24.67 -11.00
N VAL A 231 11.84 -23.53 -10.82
CA VAL A 231 11.48 -23.02 -9.49
C VAL A 231 10.71 -24.06 -8.70
N VAL A 232 9.72 -24.72 -9.31
CA VAL A 232 8.92 -25.78 -8.66
C VAL A 232 9.80 -26.97 -8.27
N ASN A 233 10.71 -27.38 -9.14
CA ASN A 233 11.62 -28.50 -8.88
C ASN A 233 12.61 -28.20 -7.75
N HIS A 234 13.18 -26.98 -7.70
CA HIS A 234 14.01 -26.53 -6.57
C HIS A 234 13.21 -26.49 -5.27
N PHE A 235 11.98 -25.97 -5.33
CA PHE A 235 11.10 -25.90 -4.17
C PHE A 235 10.78 -27.28 -3.59
N ARG A 236 10.48 -28.27 -4.43
CA ARG A 236 10.25 -29.67 -4.01
C ARG A 236 11.46 -30.31 -3.33
N ARG A 237 12.67 -29.84 -3.65
CA ARG A 237 13.93 -30.29 -3.05
C ARG A 237 14.33 -29.48 -1.82
N GLY A 238 13.47 -28.56 -1.36
CA GLY A 238 13.74 -27.74 -0.18
C GLY A 238 14.58 -26.49 -0.44
N GLU A 239 14.81 -26.09 -1.69
CA GLU A 239 15.48 -24.83 -2.01
C GLU A 239 14.43 -23.71 -2.26
N TRP A 240 14.41 -22.72 -1.37
CA TRP A 240 13.37 -21.68 -1.32
C TRP A 240 13.77 -20.36 -1.99
N ALA A 241 15.05 -20.14 -2.30
CA ALA A 241 15.52 -18.87 -2.87
C ALA A 241 14.86 -18.53 -4.22
N PRO A 242 14.68 -19.47 -5.18
CA PRO A 242 13.96 -19.16 -6.41
C PRO A 242 12.50 -18.79 -6.16
N LEU A 243 11.85 -19.46 -5.20
CA LEU A 243 10.47 -19.16 -4.83
C LEU A 243 10.34 -17.79 -4.16
N LEU A 244 11.31 -17.38 -3.33
CA LEU A 244 11.37 -16.05 -2.76
C LEU A 244 11.38 -14.97 -3.84
N ALA A 245 12.29 -15.07 -4.81
CA ALA A 245 12.37 -14.08 -5.89
C ALA A 245 11.11 -14.10 -6.78
N MET A 246 10.55 -15.27 -7.07
CA MET A 246 9.29 -15.38 -7.81
C MET A 246 8.12 -14.71 -7.06
N TRP A 247 8.01 -14.92 -5.76
CA TRP A 247 6.97 -14.32 -4.94
C TRP A 247 7.15 -12.79 -4.78
N LEU A 248 8.39 -12.29 -4.72
CA LEU A 248 8.65 -10.86 -4.70
C LEU A 248 8.14 -10.14 -5.95
N GLY A 249 8.12 -10.77 -7.13
CA GLY A 249 7.48 -10.22 -8.33
C GLY A 249 5.96 -10.43 -8.35
N ASP A 250 5.50 -11.67 -8.44
CA ASP A 250 4.10 -12.01 -8.73
C ASP A 250 3.27 -12.45 -7.50
N GLY A 251 3.89 -12.50 -6.33
CA GLY A 251 3.24 -12.87 -5.08
C GLY A 251 2.19 -11.87 -4.62
N GLU A 252 1.08 -12.38 -4.07
CA GLU A 252 0.05 -11.55 -3.43
C GLU A 252 0.53 -11.07 -2.06
N ALA A 253 0.57 -9.75 -1.91
CA ALA A 253 0.87 -9.09 -0.66
C ALA A 253 -0.45 -8.79 0.08
N ASN A 254 -0.76 -9.55 1.14
CA ASN A 254 -1.99 -9.37 1.92
C ASN A 254 -1.68 -9.18 3.41
N ARG A 255 -1.15 -8.00 3.73
CA ARG A 255 -0.85 -7.58 5.09
C ARG A 255 -1.99 -7.80 6.09
N LYS A 256 -3.25 -7.55 5.70
CA LYS A 256 -4.40 -7.71 6.60
C LYS A 256 -4.52 -9.16 7.08
N LYS A 257 -4.41 -10.12 6.16
CA LYS A 257 -4.44 -11.55 6.48
C LYS A 257 -3.28 -11.96 7.38
N VAL A 258 -2.06 -11.53 7.06
CA VAL A 258 -0.88 -11.80 7.89
C VAL A 258 -1.05 -11.27 9.33
N LEU A 259 -1.62 -10.06 9.48
CA LEU A 259 -1.90 -9.47 10.80
C LEU A 259 -3.00 -10.22 11.57
N GLN A 260 -3.92 -10.87 10.86
CA GLN A 260 -4.99 -11.71 11.40
C GLN A 260 -4.52 -13.15 11.68
N GLY A 261 -3.28 -13.51 11.34
CA GLY A 261 -2.74 -14.86 11.53
C GLY A 261 -3.04 -15.82 10.38
N GLU A 262 -3.57 -15.32 9.26
CA GLU A 262 -3.75 -16.09 8.04
C GLU A 262 -2.48 -16.02 7.17
N TYR A 263 -1.65 -17.07 7.23
CA TYR A 263 -0.39 -17.14 6.48
C TYR A 263 -0.54 -17.99 5.21
N GLN A 264 -0.64 -17.33 4.07
CA GLN A 264 -0.77 -17.97 2.76
C GLN A 264 0.19 -17.34 1.75
N LEU A 265 1.06 -18.16 1.17
CA LEU A 265 1.92 -17.78 0.04
C LEU A 265 1.18 -18.03 -1.26
N VAL A 266 0.66 -16.95 -1.84
CA VAL A 266 -0.10 -17.00 -3.10
C VAL A 266 0.70 -16.31 -4.20
N ILE A 267 0.77 -16.92 -5.37
CA ILE A 267 1.40 -16.34 -6.57
C ILE A 267 0.37 -16.20 -7.69
N SER A 268 0.39 -15.07 -8.38
CA SER A 268 -0.39 -14.87 -9.59
C SER A 268 0.31 -15.54 -10.76
N ALA A 269 -0.38 -16.45 -11.45
CA ALA A 269 0.21 -17.22 -12.55
C ALA A 269 -0.79 -17.38 -13.70
N LYS A 270 -0.29 -17.24 -14.93
CA LYS A 270 -1.09 -17.51 -16.14
C LYS A 270 -1.44 -18.99 -16.29
N GLU A 271 -0.54 -19.86 -15.84
CA GLU A 271 -0.68 -21.32 -15.90
C GLU A 271 -0.63 -21.89 -14.47
N PRO A 272 -1.69 -21.70 -13.67
CA PRO A 272 -1.68 -22.01 -12.24
C PRO A 272 -1.42 -23.50 -11.94
N TRP A 273 -1.81 -24.40 -12.85
CA TRP A 273 -1.61 -25.84 -12.71
C TRP A 273 -0.14 -26.27 -12.66
N ARG A 274 0.81 -25.45 -13.12
CA ARG A 274 2.24 -25.75 -13.04
C ARG A 274 2.81 -25.58 -11.63
N LEU A 275 2.19 -24.74 -10.81
CA LEU A 275 2.76 -24.30 -9.53
C LEU A 275 2.14 -24.99 -8.30
N GLY A 276 0.91 -25.50 -8.38
CA GLY A 276 0.26 -26.14 -7.23
C GLY A 276 -1.27 -26.11 -7.27
N SER A 277 -1.88 -26.25 -6.09
CA SER A 277 -3.35 -26.31 -5.91
C SER A 277 -4.01 -24.97 -6.28
N ASN A 278 -4.97 -25.06 -7.18
CA ASN A 278 -5.63 -23.89 -7.75
C ASN A 278 -6.52 -23.19 -6.72
N LYS A 279 -6.31 -21.89 -6.49
CA LYS A 279 -7.16 -21.08 -5.60
C LYS A 279 -8.26 -20.35 -6.37
N ASN A 280 -7.99 -19.96 -7.62
CA ASN A 280 -8.92 -19.42 -8.62
C ASN A 280 -8.18 -19.32 -9.99
N MET A 281 -8.86 -19.03 -11.11
CA MET A 281 -8.35 -19.12 -12.50
C MET A 281 -6.92 -18.59 -12.80
N ARG A 282 -6.33 -17.70 -11.99
CA ARG A 282 -4.97 -17.15 -12.15
C ARG A 282 -4.15 -17.05 -10.86
N LYS A 283 -4.58 -17.71 -9.77
CA LYS A 283 -3.90 -17.62 -8.46
C LYS A 283 -3.65 -19.01 -7.89
N VAL A 284 -2.42 -19.21 -7.41
CA VAL A 284 -1.97 -20.49 -6.85
C VAL A 284 -1.58 -20.30 -5.42
N LEU A 285 -2.09 -21.15 -4.53
CA LEU A 285 -1.56 -21.29 -3.18
C LEU A 285 -0.34 -22.22 -3.25
N VAL A 286 0.84 -21.69 -3.02
CA VAL A 286 2.10 -22.44 -3.14
C VAL A 286 2.46 -23.10 -1.81
N ALA A 287 2.28 -22.36 -0.71
CA ALA A 287 2.48 -22.87 0.64
C ALA A 287 1.65 -22.05 1.64
N SER A 288 1.49 -22.57 2.84
CA SER A 288 0.76 -21.93 3.93
C SER A 288 1.41 -22.23 5.27
N GLY A 289 0.99 -21.53 6.31
CA GLY A 289 1.60 -21.66 7.64
C GLY A 289 2.74 -20.68 7.84
N LYS A 290 3.12 -20.49 9.11
CA LYS A 290 4.16 -19.53 9.50
C LYS A 290 5.54 -20.02 9.05
N GLU A 291 5.75 -21.33 9.10
CA GLU A 291 7.00 -22.01 8.72
C GLU A 291 7.38 -21.72 7.26
N ALA A 292 6.39 -21.58 6.38
CA ALA A 292 6.65 -21.24 4.97
C ALA A 292 7.25 -19.83 4.81
N PHE A 293 6.79 -18.87 5.61
CA PHE A 293 7.37 -17.52 5.64
C PHE A 293 8.74 -17.49 6.32
N GLU A 294 8.98 -18.34 7.33
CA GLU A 294 10.28 -18.51 7.97
C GLU A 294 11.31 -19.03 6.97
N LYS A 295 10.98 -20.08 6.22
CA LYS A 295 11.85 -20.63 5.15
C LYS A 295 12.14 -19.61 4.05
N LEU A 296 11.14 -18.81 3.64
CA LEU A 296 11.38 -17.69 2.71
C LEU A 296 12.38 -16.69 3.29
N ARG A 297 12.22 -16.30 4.56
CA ARG A 297 13.11 -15.35 5.23
C ARG A 297 14.54 -15.88 5.35
N GLU A 298 14.69 -17.13 5.77
CA GLU A 298 15.99 -17.81 5.89
C GLU A 298 16.70 -17.91 4.54
N SER A 299 15.96 -18.17 3.46
CA SER A 299 16.51 -18.23 2.12
C SER A 299 16.93 -16.87 1.53
N ALA A 300 16.65 -15.74 2.19
CA ALA A 300 16.98 -14.44 1.64
C ALA A 300 18.48 -14.09 1.77
N GLY A 301 19.14 -14.49 2.87
CA GLY A 301 20.55 -14.14 3.12
C GLY A 301 20.83 -12.63 2.96
N ALA A 302 21.94 -12.28 2.29
CA ALA A 302 22.31 -10.88 2.00
C ALA A 302 21.25 -10.12 1.18
N TYR A 303 20.48 -10.83 0.36
CA TYR A 303 19.37 -10.23 -0.39
C TYR A 303 18.24 -9.77 0.54
N GLY A 304 18.00 -10.47 1.65
CA GLY A 304 17.07 -10.04 2.70
C GLY A 304 17.49 -8.73 3.37
N VAL A 305 18.79 -8.53 3.58
CA VAL A 305 19.35 -7.27 4.10
C VAL A 305 19.08 -6.12 3.12
N LEU A 306 19.31 -6.35 1.82
CA LEU A 306 18.98 -5.36 0.79
C LEU A 306 17.49 -5.01 0.79
N LEU A 307 16.61 -6.02 0.83
CA LEU A 307 15.15 -5.82 0.83
C LEU A 307 14.67 -5.03 2.06
N ASP A 308 15.33 -5.22 3.21
CA ASP A 308 15.07 -4.44 4.43
C ASP A 308 15.45 -2.97 4.26
N LEU A 309 16.63 -2.67 3.71
CA LEU A 309 17.06 -1.30 3.43
C LEU A 309 16.13 -0.60 2.44
N LEU A 310 15.69 -1.33 1.41
CA LEU A 310 14.76 -0.87 0.39
C LEU A 310 13.31 -0.73 0.88
N ARG A 311 13.01 -1.03 2.15
CA ARG A 311 11.64 -0.91 2.70
C ARG A 311 10.60 -1.66 1.84
N ALA A 312 11.00 -2.78 1.23
CA ALA A 312 10.16 -3.49 0.28
C ALA A 312 8.88 -3.99 0.96
N HIS A 313 7.70 -3.51 0.52
CA HIS A 313 6.43 -3.83 1.18
C HIS A 313 6.16 -5.34 1.32
N LYS A 314 6.57 -6.14 0.32
CA LYS A 314 6.46 -7.61 0.34
C LYS A 314 7.40 -8.25 1.37
N TRP A 315 8.61 -7.73 1.49
CA TRP A 315 9.56 -8.20 2.51
C TRP A 315 9.06 -7.87 3.93
N ILE A 316 8.43 -6.71 4.11
CA ILE A 316 7.78 -6.34 5.37
C ILE A 316 6.69 -7.35 5.73
N GLU A 317 5.92 -7.86 4.78
CA GLU A 317 4.94 -8.92 5.07
C GLU A 317 5.58 -10.22 5.55
N ILE A 318 6.70 -10.63 4.96
CA ILE A 318 7.48 -11.77 5.45
C ILE A 318 7.96 -11.51 6.88
N LYS A 319 8.42 -10.31 7.20
CA LYS A 319 8.82 -9.94 8.57
C LYS A 319 7.64 -9.93 9.54
N LEU A 320 6.47 -9.43 9.13
CA LEU A 320 5.25 -9.47 9.94
C LEU A 320 4.79 -10.90 10.23
N ALA A 321 4.95 -11.82 9.27
CA ALA A 321 4.60 -13.22 9.47
C ALA A 321 5.57 -13.94 10.42
N THR A 322 6.87 -13.60 10.37
CA THR A 322 7.93 -14.36 11.06
C THR A 322 8.36 -13.79 12.40
N ASN A 323 8.21 -12.47 12.63
CA ASN A 323 8.67 -11.80 13.84
C ASN A 323 7.48 -11.25 14.66
N ASN A 324 7.22 -11.87 15.81
CA ASN A 324 6.13 -11.50 16.71
C ASN A 324 6.29 -10.09 17.28
N ASP A 325 7.49 -9.71 17.70
CA ASP A 325 7.76 -8.39 18.28
C ASP A 325 7.64 -7.30 17.23
N PHE A 326 8.18 -7.54 16.02
CA PHE A 326 8.02 -6.64 14.89
C PHE A 326 6.54 -6.48 14.52
N ARG A 327 5.77 -7.58 14.51
CA ARG A 327 4.33 -7.54 14.28
C ARG A 327 3.58 -6.81 15.39
N ALA A 328 3.96 -7.00 16.66
CA ALA A 328 3.36 -6.31 17.79
C ALA A 328 3.65 -4.80 17.71
N ALA A 329 4.90 -4.40 17.50
CA ALA A 329 5.31 -3.02 17.29
C ALA A 329 4.62 -2.40 16.06
N TYR A 330 4.47 -3.16 14.97
CA TYR A 330 3.75 -2.70 13.79
C TYR A 330 2.26 -2.51 14.05
N LYS A 331 1.61 -3.38 14.83
CA LYS A 331 0.22 -3.19 15.30
C LYS A 331 0.08 -1.97 16.23
N GLN A 332 1.16 -1.59 16.91
CA GLN A 332 1.22 -0.38 17.72
C GLN A 332 1.53 0.89 16.90
N LYS A 333 1.93 0.78 15.62
CA LYS A 333 2.17 1.96 14.77
C LYS A 333 0.85 2.63 14.33
N LYS A 334 0.88 3.96 14.40
CA LYS A 334 -0.10 5.00 13.99
C LYS A 334 -1.54 4.51 13.89
N ARG A 335 -2.37 5.00 14.80
CA ARG A 335 -3.82 4.82 14.76
C ARG A 335 -4.31 5.38 13.42
N SER A 336 -5.41 4.85 12.88
CA SER A 336 -5.91 5.33 11.58
C SER A 336 -6.29 6.82 11.61
N ILE A 337 -6.63 7.35 12.78
CA ILE A 337 -6.72 8.79 13.03
C ILE A 337 -5.39 9.54 12.80
N ASP A 338 -4.24 8.99 13.20
CA ASP A 338 -2.93 9.63 13.01
C ASP A 338 -2.58 9.68 11.52
N VAL A 339 -2.90 8.61 10.78
CA VAL A 339 -2.77 8.58 9.31
C VAL A 339 -3.67 9.64 8.66
N LEU A 340 -4.92 9.76 9.13
CA LEU A 340 -5.85 10.78 8.64
C LEU A 340 -5.37 12.20 8.95
N ARG A 341 -4.83 12.44 10.15
CA ARG A 341 -4.25 13.73 10.55
C ARG A 341 -3.11 14.13 9.62
N GLU A 342 -2.24 13.21 9.24
CA GLU A 342 -1.14 13.48 8.31
C GLU A 342 -1.63 13.82 6.90
N MET A 343 -2.61 13.06 6.41
CA MET A 343 -3.24 13.36 5.11
C MET A 343 -3.96 14.72 5.11
N TYR A 344 -4.54 15.13 6.24
CA TYR A 344 -5.30 16.38 6.33
C TYR A 344 -4.40 17.61 6.59
N LYS A 345 -3.31 17.46 7.36
CA LYS A 345 -2.29 18.51 7.55
C LYS A 345 -1.63 18.92 6.24
N HIS A 346 -1.53 18.02 5.26
CA HIS A 346 -1.01 18.31 3.92
C HIS A 346 -2.02 18.99 2.98
N ASN A 347 -3.23 19.35 3.45
CA ASN A 347 -4.30 19.93 2.63
C ASN A 347 -4.75 21.35 3.08
N ASN A 348 -3.94 22.09 3.87
CA ASN A 348 -4.22 23.48 4.30
C ASN A 348 -5.61 23.73 4.93
N GLY A 349 -6.15 22.75 5.67
CA GLY A 349 -7.33 22.99 6.51
C GLY A 349 -6.92 23.30 7.94
N GLU A 350 -6.99 24.56 8.37
CA GLU A 350 -7.11 24.86 9.79
C GLU A 350 -8.28 24.03 10.35
N ILE A 351 -8.08 23.38 11.50
CA ILE A 351 -9.15 22.64 12.17
C ILE A 351 -10.20 23.67 12.58
N PRO A 352 -11.42 23.68 12.02
CA PRO A 352 -12.41 24.68 12.36
C PRO A 352 -12.74 24.56 13.85
N THR A 353 -12.56 25.65 14.60
CA THR A 353 -13.05 25.75 15.97
C THR A 353 -14.52 26.15 15.90
N GLU A 354 -15.40 25.21 15.53
CA GLU A 354 -16.84 25.45 15.51
C GLU A 354 -17.46 25.15 16.88
N GLN A 355 -18.32 26.08 17.33
CA GLN A 355 -19.17 25.92 18.50
C GLN A 355 -20.30 24.94 18.17
N PHE A 356 -20.40 23.86 18.94
CA PHE A 356 -21.46 22.87 18.78
C PHE A 356 -22.76 23.38 19.44
N PRO A 357 -23.90 23.41 18.74
CA PRO A 357 -25.17 23.79 19.37
C PRO A 357 -25.53 22.79 20.49
N HIS A 358 -26.11 23.34 21.55
CA HIS A 358 -26.59 22.58 22.71
C HIS A 358 -27.69 21.58 22.31
N ALA A 359 -27.57 20.39 22.89
CA ALA A 359 -28.51 19.27 22.99
C ALA A 359 -29.84 19.39 22.21
N GLU A 360 -30.01 18.59 21.16
CA GLU A 360 -31.34 18.17 20.72
C GLU A 360 -31.95 17.21 21.76
N ASP A 361 -33.14 17.57 22.22
CA ASP A 361 -33.93 16.84 23.20
C ASP A 361 -34.22 15.39 22.76
N ARG A 362 -33.83 14.46 23.65
CA ARG A 362 -34.03 13.00 23.64
C ARG A 362 -33.11 12.17 22.72
N PRO A 363 -32.21 11.33 23.30
CA PRO A 363 -31.42 10.38 22.52
C PRO A 363 -32.31 9.34 21.83
N ARG A 364 -32.09 9.13 20.53
CA ARG A 364 -32.64 8.00 19.76
C ARG A 364 -32.24 6.67 20.42
N ARG A 365 -33.07 5.62 20.33
CA ARG A 365 -32.74 4.28 20.88
C ARG A 365 -31.39 3.80 20.35
N GLY A 366 -30.46 3.52 21.25
CA GLY A 366 -29.09 3.11 20.91
C GLY A 366 -28.11 4.27 20.71
N ALA A 367 -28.46 5.50 21.08
CA ALA A 367 -27.52 6.62 21.15
C ALA A 367 -26.95 6.79 22.57
N VAL A 368 -25.71 7.24 22.64
CA VAL A 368 -25.00 7.65 23.86
C VAL A 368 -24.35 9.00 23.62
N VAL A 369 -24.42 9.90 24.59
CA VAL A 369 -23.72 11.20 24.51
C VAL A 369 -22.39 11.05 25.23
N VAL A 370 -21.29 11.30 24.52
CA VAL A 370 -19.93 11.19 25.08
C VAL A 370 -19.20 12.50 24.84
N ALA A 371 -18.80 13.18 25.92
CA ALA A 371 -18.15 14.48 25.87
C ALA A 371 -18.93 15.53 25.04
N GLY A 372 -20.27 15.45 25.03
CA GLY A 372 -21.15 16.32 24.24
C GLY A 372 -21.30 15.92 22.77
N VAL A 373 -20.80 14.75 22.36
CA VAL A 373 -20.96 14.18 21.01
C VAL A 373 -21.99 13.05 21.07
N VAL A 374 -23.04 13.12 20.25
CA VAL A 374 -24.00 12.03 20.10
C VAL A 374 -23.37 10.92 19.25
N MET A 375 -23.24 9.72 19.81
CA MET A 375 -22.68 8.54 19.17
C MET A 375 -23.70 7.39 19.19
N SER A 376 -23.69 6.54 18.18
CA SER A 376 -24.53 5.33 18.11
C SER A 376 -23.78 4.12 18.63
N LEU A 377 -24.41 3.34 19.51
CA LEU A 377 -23.89 2.10 20.04
C LEU A 377 -24.03 0.98 19.02
N HIS A 378 -22.97 0.20 18.83
CA HIS A 378 -22.90 -0.86 17.84
C HIS A 378 -22.19 -2.11 18.39
N LEU A 379 -22.76 -3.29 18.16
CA LEU A 379 -22.19 -4.57 18.59
C LEU A 379 -21.25 -5.13 17.53
N VAL A 380 -20.00 -5.36 17.90
CA VAL A 380 -18.95 -5.83 17.00
C VAL A 380 -18.70 -7.33 17.18
N ARG A 381 -18.58 -8.03 16.05
CA ARG A 381 -18.33 -9.48 16.00
C ARG A 381 -16.89 -9.80 16.37
N GLY A 382 -16.72 -10.72 17.31
CA GLY A 382 -15.44 -11.31 17.72
C GLY A 382 -15.68 -12.53 18.63
N THR A 383 -14.64 -13.28 18.97
CA THR A 383 -14.73 -14.52 19.77
C THR A 383 -15.47 -14.31 21.11
N SER A 384 -15.35 -13.12 21.70
CA SER A 384 -16.01 -12.72 22.94
C SER A 384 -17.04 -11.58 22.79
N GLY A 385 -17.21 -11.02 21.59
CA GLY A 385 -18.06 -9.85 21.35
C GLY A 385 -17.54 -8.54 21.97
N ALA A 386 -17.85 -7.40 21.34
CA ALA A 386 -17.49 -6.07 21.84
C ALA A 386 -18.58 -5.04 21.54
N LEU A 387 -18.57 -3.92 22.28
CA LEU A 387 -19.40 -2.76 22.03
C LEU A 387 -18.51 -1.59 21.58
N MET A 388 -18.97 -0.82 20.60
CA MET A 388 -18.36 0.43 20.18
C MET A 388 -19.42 1.53 20.19
N ALA A 389 -18.98 2.77 20.36
CA ALA A 389 -19.79 3.94 20.05
C ALA A 389 -19.20 4.62 18.81
N GLU A 390 -20.05 4.89 17.83
CA GLU A 390 -19.67 5.35 16.49
C GLU A 390 -20.39 6.66 16.15
N HIS A 391 -19.69 7.58 15.49
CA HIS A 391 -20.23 8.80 14.91
C HIS A 391 -19.86 8.87 13.43
N TYR A 392 -20.83 9.19 12.58
CA TYR A 392 -20.69 9.18 11.13
C TYR A 392 -20.69 10.61 10.60
N THR A 393 -19.69 10.95 9.79
CA THR A 393 -19.64 12.24 9.09
C THR A 393 -19.08 12.03 7.68
N ARG A 394 -19.46 12.87 6.71
CA ARG A 394 -18.88 12.84 5.36
C ARG A 394 -17.62 13.71 5.23
N ASP A 395 -17.35 14.53 6.24
CA ASP A 395 -16.26 15.49 6.24
C ASP A 395 -15.12 15.05 7.17
N ALA A 396 -13.90 15.01 6.61
CA ALA A 396 -12.71 14.58 7.33
C ALA A 396 -12.29 15.57 8.43
N GLY A 397 -12.47 16.88 8.22
CA GLY A 397 -12.17 17.91 9.21
C GLY A 397 -13.07 17.79 10.45
N LYS A 398 -14.38 17.60 10.23
CA LYS A 398 -15.36 17.30 11.29
C LYS A 398 -15.01 16.00 12.03
N ALA A 399 -14.60 14.96 11.30
CA ALA A 399 -14.18 13.71 11.93
C ALA A 399 -12.98 13.92 12.87
N LEU A 400 -11.99 14.70 12.44
CA LEU A 400 -10.80 15.02 13.24
C LEU A 400 -11.12 15.95 14.43
N ALA A 401 -12.03 16.91 14.27
CA ALA A 401 -12.47 17.79 15.35
C ALA A 401 -13.22 17.01 16.45
N ILE A 402 -14.16 16.14 16.06
CA ILE A 402 -14.87 15.24 16.99
C ILE A 402 -13.87 14.34 17.72
N ALA A 403 -12.92 13.76 17.00
CA ALA A 403 -11.92 12.92 17.62
C ALA A 403 -11.01 13.70 18.57
N GLY A 404 -10.61 14.94 18.23
CA GLY A 404 -9.86 15.81 19.13
C GLY A 404 -10.64 16.10 20.43
N ARG A 405 -11.93 16.37 20.35
CA ARG A 405 -12.79 16.58 21.53
C ARG A 405 -12.86 15.35 22.43
N LEU A 406 -13.00 14.16 21.84
CA LEU A 406 -12.99 12.90 22.58
C LEU A 406 -11.61 12.64 23.23
N GLU A 407 -10.50 13.00 22.57
CA GLU A 407 -9.15 12.94 23.15
C GLU A 407 -8.98 13.91 24.33
N SER A 408 -9.51 15.14 24.23
CA SER A 408 -9.52 16.10 25.35
C SER A 408 -10.31 15.60 26.57
N ALA A 409 -11.28 14.71 26.36
CA ALA A 409 -12.01 14.02 27.43
C ALA A 409 -11.25 12.79 28.00
N GLY A 410 -10.00 12.58 27.60
CA GLY A 410 -9.16 11.47 28.06
C GLY A 410 -9.47 10.12 27.41
N LEU A 411 -10.21 10.11 26.30
CA LEU A 411 -10.60 8.90 25.57
C LEU A 411 -9.62 8.62 24.42
N ARG A 412 -9.73 7.43 23.81
CA ARG A 412 -8.87 6.98 22.72
C ARG A 412 -9.67 6.73 21.43
N PRO A 413 -10.22 7.79 20.78
CA PRO A 413 -11.06 7.70 19.57
C PRO A 413 -10.28 7.44 18.27
N ASN A 414 -10.73 6.53 17.42
CA ASN A 414 -10.09 6.27 16.14
C ASN A 414 -11.02 6.62 14.97
N VAL A 415 -10.45 6.88 13.79
CA VAL A 415 -11.23 7.28 12.60
C VAL A 415 -10.94 6.31 11.46
N ILE A 416 -11.99 5.75 10.85
CA ILE A 416 -11.88 4.87 9.68
C ILE A 416 -12.75 5.40 8.54
N HIS A 417 -12.39 5.03 7.31
CA HIS A 417 -13.18 5.31 6.13
C HIS A 417 -14.14 4.14 5.85
N HIS A 418 -15.43 4.42 5.72
CA HIS A 418 -16.47 3.42 5.44
C HIS A 418 -17.47 3.96 4.40
N GLY A 419 -17.31 3.55 3.14
CA GLY A 419 -18.13 4.06 2.03
C GLY A 419 -17.88 5.56 1.84
N PRO A 420 -18.92 6.42 1.76
CA PRO A 420 -18.77 7.87 1.66
C PRO A 420 -18.60 8.58 3.02
N TYR A 421 -18.38 7.84 4.12
CA TYR A 421 -18.32 8.38 5.48
C TYR A 421 -16.97 8.12 6.15
N TYR A 422 -16.57 9.07 7.01
CA TYR A 422 -15.63 8.88 8.09
C TYR A 422 -16.39 8.48 9.35
N VAL A 423 -15.97 7.36 9.95
CA VAL A 423 -16.55 6.83 11.19
C VAL A 423 -15.56 7.09 12.32
N VAL A 424 -15.94 7.98 13.23
CA VAL A 424 -15.21 8.22 14.48
C VAL A 424 -15.76 7.26 15.52
N TYR A 425 -14.90 6.46 16.16
CA TYR A 425 -15.37 5.49 17.14
C TYR A 425 -14.48 5.41 18.38
N ILE A 426 -15.10 5.09 19.50
CA ILE A 426 -14.41 4.69 20.74
C ILE A 426 -14.75 3.24 21.07
N ALA A 427 -13.78 2.53 21.64
CA ALA A 427 -13.89 1.11 21.92
C ALA A 427 -14.46 0.84 23.32
N MET A 428 -14.81 -0.43 23.57
CA MET A 428 -15.34 -0.91 24.85
C MET A 428 -14.54 -0.45 26.07
N ALA A 429 -13.20 -0.39 25.99
CA ALA A 429 -12.36 0.04 27.11
C ALA A 429 -12.65 1.49 27.54
N ASP A 430 -12.89 2.38 26.60
CA ASP A 430 -13.24 3.78 26.89
C ASP A 430 -14.69 3.89 27.37
N LEU A 431 -15.60 3.09 26.81
CA LEU A 431 -16.99 3.02 27.26
C LEU A 431 -17.12 2.53 28.70
N LEU A 432 -16.30 1.56 29.12
CA LEU A 432 -16.24 1.09 30.51
C LEU A 432 -15.76 2.19 31.46
N LYS A 433 -14.65 2.85 31.13
CA LYS A 433 -14.12 3.98 31.92
C LYS A 433 -15.14 5.13 32.06
N LEU A 434 -15.89 5.40 31.00
CA LEU A 434 -16.96 6.40 31.03
C LEU A 434 -18.12 5.93 31.90
N ALA A 435 -18.59 4.70 31.72
CA ALA A 435 -19.71 4.15 32.49
C ALA A 435 -19.42 4.11 34.00
N GLU A 436 -18.18 3.92 34.42
CA GLU A 436 -17.78 4.00 35.84
C GLU A 436 -18.04 5.40 36.44
N LYS A 437 -17.88 6.46 35.64
CA LYS A 437 -17.92 7.86 36.11
C LYS A 437 -19.21 8.60 35.76
N ASP A 438 -19.89 8.18 34.70
CA ASP A 438 -21.07 8.83 34.14
C ASP A 438 -22.26 7.85 34.15
N GLU A 439 -23.22 8.12 35.04
CA GLU A 439 -24.42 7.32 35.20
C GLU A 439 -25.31 7.35 33.94
N GLY A 440 -25.34 8.46 33.22
CA GLY A 440 -26.08 8.60 31.97
C GLY A 440 -25.54 7.68 30.88
N VAL A 441 -24.22 7.63 30.73
CA VAL A 441 -23.55 6.69 29.80
C VAL A 441 -23.79 5.25 30.22
N ARG A 442 -23.65 4.93 31.51
CA ARG A 442 -23.91 3.57 32.04
C ARG A 442 -25.33 3.10 31.75
N LYS A 443 -26.32 3.95 32.02
CA LYS A 443 -27.74 3.67 31.79
C LYS A 443 -28.05 3.50 30.31
N ALA A 444 -27.50 4.35 29.44
CA ALA A 444 -27.67 4.24 28.00
C ALA A 444 -27.14 2.90 27.45
N ILE A 445 -25.95 2.48 27.90
CA ILE A 445 -25.36 1.19 27.51
C ILE A 445 -26.19 0.02 28.05
N ALA A 446 -26.58 0.05 29.32
CA ALA A 446 -27.39 -1.00 29.94
C ALA A 446 -28.72 -1.19 29.20
N LEU A 447 -29.44 -0.09 28.91
CA LEU A 447 -30.69 -0.12 28.15
C LEU A 447 -30.50 -0.68 26.74
N TYR A 448 -29.42 -0.29 26.05
CA TYR A 448 -29.10 -0.80 24.73
C TYR A 448 -28.80 -2.31 24.75
N LEU A 449 -28.00 -2.78 25.70
CA LEU A 449 -27.67 -4.21 25.83
C LEU A 449 -28.90 -5.04 26.21
N ALA A 450 -29.75 -4.55 27.11
CA ALA A 450 -31.01 -5.21 27.47
C ALA A 450 -31.97 -5.31 26.28
N GLU A 451 -32.08 -4.24 25.48
CA GLU A 451 -32.88 -4.23 24.25
C GLU A 451 -32.34 -5.25 23.23
N LYS A 452 -31.03 -5.31 23.01
CA LYS A 452 -30.41 -6.27 22.09
C LYS A 452 -30.46 -7.70 22.58
N ALA A 453 -30.44 -7.93 23.89
CA ALA A 453 -30.65 -9.25 24.48
C ALA A 453 -32.08 -9.76 24.28
N LYS A 454 -33.09 -8.88 24.37
CA LYS A 454 -34.51 -9.23 24.22
C LYS A 454 -34.95 -9.31 22.75
N ASN A 455 -34.64 -8.29 21.96
CA ASN A 455 -35.22 -8.07 20.63
C ASN A 455 -34.20 -8.15 19.49
N GLY A 456 -32.91 -8.30 19.78
CA GLY A 456 -31.88 -8.38 18.74
C GLY A 456 -31.99 -9.62 17.87
N THR A 457 -31.24 -9.64 16.76
CA THR A 457 -31.01 -10.87 15.96
C THR A 457 -30.35 -11.96 16.82
N PRO A 458 -30.44 -13.25 16.46
CA PRO A 458 -29.86 -14.34 17.25
C PRO A 458 -28.40 -14.08 17.68
N LYS A 459 -27.60 -13.50 16.77
CA LYS A 459 -26.21 -13.15 17.06
C LYS A 459 -26.04 -11.94 17.96
N GLN A 460 -26.89 -10.92 17.83
CA GLN A 460 -26.87 -9.76 18.74
C GLN A 460 -27.29 -10.17 20.15
N ARG A 461 -28.25 -11.07 20.31
CA ARG A 461 -28.64 -11.62 21.62
C ARG A 461 -27.48 -12.32 22.30
N GLU A 462 -26.80 -13.21 21.57
CA GLU A 462 -25.62 -13.92 22.08
C GLU A 462 -24.53 -12.95 22.57
N ILE A 463 -24.21 -11.93 21.78
CA ILE A 463 -23.19 -10.94 22.13
C ILE A 463 -23.64 -10.09 23.33
N ALA A 464 -24.89 -9.61 23.34
CA ALA A 464 -25.41 -8.79 24.42
C ALA A 464 -25.42 -9.54 25.77
N VAL A 465 -25.85 -10.81 25.78
CA VAL A 465 -25.84 -11.66 26.98
C VAL A 465 -24.41 -11.86 27.48
N LYS A 466 -23.46 -12.19 26.59
CA LYS A 466 -22.04 -12.34 26.96
C LYS A 466 -21.46 -11.06 27.56
N LEU A 467 -21.82 -9.89 27.01
CA LEU A 467 -21.35 -8.60 27.52
C LEU A 467 -21.94 -8.28 28.90
N LEU A 468 -23.23 -8.55 29.12
CA LEU A 468 -23.88 -8.36 30.42
C LEU A 468 -23.29 -9.27 31.50
N GLN A 469 -23.03 -10.54 31.17
CA GLN A 469 -22.38 -11.49 32.09
C GLN A 469 -20.95 -11.06 32.46
N ARG A 470 -20.19 -10.54 31.49
CA ARG A 470 -18.80 -10.14 31.70
C ARG A 470 -18.69 -8.83 32.48
N HIS A 471 -19.67 -7.95 32.35
CA HIS A 471 -19.63 -6.59 32.90
C HIS A 471 -20.89 -6.31 33.73
N PRO A 472 -20.92 -6.75 35.00
CA PRO A 472 -22.09 -6.61 35.85
C PRO A 472 -22.57 -5.16 36.06
N LEU A 473 -21.70 -4.17 35.83
CA LEU A 473 -22.05 -2.74 35.88
C LEU A 473 -23.14 -2.32 34.88
N PHE A 474 -23.49 -3.17 33.92
CA PHE A 474 -24.55 -2.94 32.95
C PHE A 474 -25.81 -3.78 33.20
N TYR A 475 -25.89 -4.51 34.33
CA TYR A 475 -27.17 -5.12 34.69
C TYR A 475 -28.21 -4.02 34.86
N PRO A 476 -29.42 -4.19 34.28
CA PRO A 476 -30.50 -3.26 34.56
C PRO A 476 -30.75 -3.26 36.07
N PRO A 477 -30.99 -2.10 36.70
CA PRO A 477 -31.44 -2.07 38.09
C PRO A 477 -32.69 -2.97 38.20
N LEU A 478 -32.69 -3.86 39.19
CA LEU A 478 -33.87 -4.65 39.51
C LEU A 478 -35.03 -3.68 39.82
N PRO A 479 -36.25 -3.98 39.35
CA PRO A 479 -37.41 -3.12 39.57
C PRO A 479 -37.72 -2.89 41.05
#